data_AF-A0A6C1EGG6-F1
#
_entry.id   AF-A0A6C1EGG6-F1
#
_cell.length_a   1.000
_cell.length_b   1.000
_cell.length_c   1.000
_cell.angle_alpha   90.00
_cell.angle_beta   90.00
_cell.angle_gamma   90.00
#
_symmetry.space_group_name_H-M   'P 1'
#
loop_
_entity.id
_entity.type
_entity.pdbx_description
1 polymer ?
#
loop_
_entity_poly.entity_id
_entity_poly.type
_entity_poly.pdbx_seq_one_letter_code
_entity_poly.pdbx_strand_id
1 'polypeptide(L)'
;MVVMTGEEGRTYFESLCEEEQSLQESQTHLLNILETLEALTNPESSDDSLTESLKNLPALHEELLKSSIRLRYDKYQTREAQLLEDAESGRDISAGVQNRKTISEYYTTFEQLNRDTLRYINLLKRLSVDLAKQVEVSDPLVTEYEVDNWGPSEKLQGILEQYCAPETDIRGVDAQIKNYLDQIKMARAKFGLENKYSLKEKLSSLTKELNHWRKEWDDIEMLMFGDDAHSMKKMIQKIDSLKSKIEYSSGSNPVDAEGDILLE
;
A
#
# COMPACT_ATOMS: atom_id res chain seq x y z
N MET A 1 15.78 12.46 61.11
CA MET A 1 15.08 11.23 60.71
C MET A 1 14.11 10.91 61.84
N VAL A 2 12.92 11.49 61.80
CA VAL A 2 11.87 11.19 62.78
C VAL A 2 11.19 9.94 62.26
N VAL A 3 11.42 8.83 62.95
CA VAL A 3 10.68 7.60 62.74
C VAL A 3 9.28 7.86 63.29
N MET A 4 8.35 8.22 62.40
CA MET A 4 6.91 8.22 62.71
C MET A 4 6.49 6.76 62.75
N THR A 5 6.60 6.17 63.93
CA THR A 5 6.05 4.86 64.27
C THR A 5 4.53 4.95 64.27
N GLY A 6 3.86 4.10 63.48
CA GLY A 6 2.60 3.50 63.92
C GLY A 6 1.29 3.82 63.21
N GLU A 7 1.29 4.19 61.93
CA GLU A 7 0.07 4.05 61.10
C GLU A 7 0.40 3.38 59.76
N GLU A 8 1.01 2.19 59.85
CA GLU A 8 1.01 1.23 58.75
C GLU A 8 -0.44 0.75 58.57
N GLY A 9 -1.14 1.27 57.56
CA GLY A 9 -2.40 0.69 57.11
C GLY A 9 -3.63 1.59 57.14
N ARG A 10 -3.50 2.88 56.83
CA ARG A 10 -4.65 3.65 56.33
C ARG A 10 -4.37 4.00 54.89
N THR A 11 -5.00 3.25 53.98
CA THR A 11 -5.07 3.63 52.57
C THR A 11 -5.74 4.99 52.44
N TYR A 12 -5.50 5.69 51.33
CA TYR A 12 -6.19 6.94 51.03
C TYR A 12 -7.72 6.77 51.09
N PHE A 13 -8.21 5.61 50.63
CA PHE A 13 -9.63 5.27 50.69
C PHE A 13 -10.15 5.14 52.13
N GLU A 14 -9.45 4.42 53.02
CA GLU A 14 -9.86 4.28 54.43
C GLU A 14 -9.85 5.64 55.16
N SER A 15 -8.87 6.48 54.86
CA SER A 15 -8.77 7.83 55.43
C SER A 15 -9.93 8.72 54.99
N LEU A 16 -10.37 8.59 53.73
CA LEU A 16 -11.55 9.32 53.20
C LEU A 16 -12.84 8.88 53.88
N CYS A 17 -13.01 7.58 54.14
CA CYS A 17 -14.18 7.06 54.86
C CYS A 17 -14.23 7.58 56.31
N GLU A 18 -13.09 7.72 56.97
CA GLU A 18 -13.02 8.31 58.31
C GLU A 18 -13.32 9.83 58.29
N GLU A 19 -12.81 10.58 57.29
CA GLU A 19 -13.15 11.99 57.08
C GLU A 19 -14.67 12.17 56.88
N GLU A 20 -15.32 11.28 56.12
CA GLU A 20 -16.77 11.29 55.91
C GLU A 20 -17.56 10.99 57.20
N GLN A 21 -17.11 10.02 58.00
CA GLN A 21 -17.73 9.73 59.29
C GLN A 21 -17.63 10.94 60.24
N SER A 22 -16.44 11.54 60.37
CA SER A 22 -16.23 12.73 61.19
C SER A 22 -17.03 13.94 60.69
N LEU A 23 -17.23 14.06 59.37
CA LEU A 23 -18.08 15.10 58.79
C LEU A 23 -19.54 14.91 59.19
N GLN A 24 -20.05 13.68 59.15
CA GLN A 24 -21.42 13.36 59.55
C GLN A 24 -21.67 13.70 61.03
N GLU A 25 -20.73 13.34 61.92
CA GLU A 25 -20.80 13.70 63.35
C GLU A 25 -20.78 15.22 63.55
N SER A 26 -19.95 15.95 62.81
CA SER A 26 -19.91 17.42 62.92
C SER A 26 -21.20 18.08 62.41
N GLN A 27 -21.80 17.55 61.34
CA GLN A 27 -23.05 18.05 60.78
C GLN A 27 -24.23 17.86 61.75
N THR A 28 -24.33 16.71 62.43
CA THR A 28 -25.41 16.48 63.40
C THR A 28 -25.29 17.42 64.60
N HIS A 29 -24.09 17.64 65.14
CA HIS A 29 -23.88 18.62 66.21
C HIS A 29 -24.24 20.05 65.76
N LEU A 30 -23.90 20.42 64.53
CA LEU A 30 -24.22 21.74 63.97
C LEU A 30 -25.73 21.94 63.79
N LEU A 31 -26.45 20.93 63.30
CA LEU A 31 -27.91 21.00 63.16
C LEU A 31 -28.59 21.13 64.53
N ASN A 32 -28.16 20.37 65.54
CA ASN A 32 -28.67 20.49 66.90
C ASN A 32 -28.44 21.89 67.50
N ILE A 33 -27.29 22.52 67.19
CA ILE A 33 -27.02 23.91 67.60
C ILE A 33 -27.94 24.88 66.87
N LEU A 34 -28.15 24.70 65.56
CA LEU A 34 -29.06 25.56 64.80
C LEU A 34 -30.51 25.45 65.31
N GLU A 35 -30.99 24.24 65.58
CA GLU A 35 -32.32 24.01 66.16
C GLU A 35 -32.46 24.66 67.55
N THR A 36 -31.44 24.54 68.40
CA THR A 36 -31.45 25.23 69.72
C THR A 36 -31.36 26.74 69.59
N LEU A 37 -30.64 27.27 68.60
CA LEU A 37 -30.56 28.71 68.33
C LEU A 37 -31.87 29.27 67.77
N GLU A 38 -32.55 28.50 66.93
CA GLU A 38 -33.89 28.81 66.40
C GLU A 38 -34.93 28.81 67.53
N ALA A 39 -34.87 27.82 68.44
CA ALA A 39 -35.71 27.80 69.64
C ALA A 39 -35.49 29.03 70.53
N LEU A 40 -34.24 29.50 70.67
CA LEU A 40 -33.89 30.70 71.45
C LEU A 40 -34.33 32.02 70.80
N THR A 41 -34.48 32.04 69.47
CA THR A 41 -34.87 33.25 68.72
C THR A 41 -36.37 33.31 68.43
N ASN A 42 -37.12 32.26 68.76
CA ASN A 42 -38.56 32.19 68.55
C ASN A 42 -39.33 33.06 69.55
N PRO A 43 -40.10 34.07 69.09
CA PRO A 43 -40.79 35.03 69.96
C PRO A 43 -42.02 34.44 70.69
N GLU A 44 -42.45 33.23 70.35
CA GLU A 44 -43.58 32.52 71.01
C GLU A 44 -43.13 31.45 72.02
N SER A 45 -41.83 31.35 72.31
CA SER A 45 -41.28 30.35 73.24
C SER A 45 -41.54 30.73 74.71
N SER A 46 -41.71 29.73 75.58
CA SER A 46 -41.88 29.98 77.03
C SER A 46 -40.51 30.26 77.69
N ASP A 47 -40.46 31.13 78.69
CA ASP A 47 -39.22 31.47 79.41
C ASP A 47 -38.50 30.22 79.96
N ASP A 48 -39.24 29.19 80.40
CA ASP A 48 -38.66 27.94 80.88
C ASP A 48 -37.93 27.19 79.76
N SER A 49 -38.52 27.12 78.56
CA SER A 49 -37.87 26.50 77.38
C SER A 49 -36.63 27.26 76.92
N LEU A 50 -36.66 28.60 77.05
CA LEU A 50 -35.54 29.49 76.73
C LEU A 50 -34.36 29.26 77.67
N THR A 51 -34.62 29.09 78.98
CA THR A 51 -33.57 28.81 79.97
C THR A 51 -32.97 27.42 79.82
N GLU A 52 -33.75 26.43 79.37
CA GLU A 52 -33.26 25.07 79.12
C GLU A 52 -32.37 25.01 77.87
N SER A 53 -32.79 25.66 76.78
CA SER A 53 -31.96 25.80 75.57
C SER A 53 -30.65 26.56 75.86
N LEU A 54 -30.68 27.61 76.70
CA LEU A 54 -29.49 28.34 77.15
C LEU A 54 -28.53 27.48 77.99
N LYS A 55 -29.04 26.53 78.77
CA LYS A 55 -28.21 25.59 79.55
C LYS A 55 -27.60 24.49 78.70
N ASN A 56 -28.26 24.07 77.62
CA ASN A 56 -27.81 23.01 76.73
C ASN A 56 -26.80 23.51 75.68
N LEU A 57 -26.85 24.80 75.31
CA LEU A 57 -25.98 25.40 74.30
C LEU A 57 -24.46 25.27 74.58
N PRO A 58 -23.95 25.46 75.82
CA PRO A 58 -22.52 25.30 76.10
C PRO A 58 -22.02 23.87 75.89
N ALA A 59 -22.82 22.86 76.23
CA ALA A 59 -22.46 21.46 76.04
C ALA A 59 -22.36 21.12 74.54
N LEU A 60 -23.35 21.54 73.76
CA LEU A 60 -23.33 21.38 72.30
C LEU A 60 -22.16 22.14 71.66
N HIS A 61 -21.82 23.32 72.17
CA HIS A 61 -20.69 24.10 71.68
C HIS A 61 -19.35 23.39 71.90
N GLU A 62 -19.13 22.77 73.07
CA GLU A 62 -17.92 21.97 73.32
C GLU A 62 -17.83 20.74 72.42
N GLU A 63 -18.95 20.06 72.15
CA GLU A 63 -19.01 18.90 71.25
C GLU A 63 -18.74 19.29 69.78
N LEU A 64 -19.28 20.44 69.34
CA LEU A 64 -18.99 20.97 68.01
C LEU A 64 -17.49 21.33 67.85
N LEU A 65 -16.87 21.91 68.88
CA LEU A 65 -15.44 22.20 68.84
C LEU A 65 -14.60 20.93 68.75
N LYS A 66 -14.93 19.90 69.52
CA LYS A 66 -14.24 18.60 69.48
C LYS A 66 -14.37 17.92 68.11
N SER A 67 -15.58 17.87 67.56
CA SER A 67 -15.82 17.30 66.21
C SER A 67 -15.13 18.09 65.11
N SER A 68 -15.09 19.43 65.20
CA SER A 68 -14.39 20.28 64.22
C SER A 68 -12.86 20.08 64.26
N ILE A 69 -12.27 19.91 65.44
CA ILE A 69 -10.84 19.62 65.59
C ILE A 69 -10.51 18.26 64.96
N ARG A 70 -11.35 17.24 65.20
CA ARG A 70 -11.19 15.91 64.60
C ARG A 70 -11.26 15.96 63.08
N LEU A 71 -12.26 16.63 62.51
CA LEU A 71 -12.41 16.77 61.06
C LEU A 71 -11.18 17.43 60.41
N ARG A 72 -10.57 18.43 61.06
CA ARG A 72 -9.34 19.06 60.56
C ARG A 72 -8.13 18.13 60.65
N TYR A 73 -8.06 17.31 61.69
CA TYR A 73 -7.00 16.30 61.83
C TYR A 73 -7.11 15.28 60.71
N ASP A 74 -8.29 14.72 60.50
CA ASP A 74 -8.57 13.75 59.44
C ASP A 74 -8.27 14.34 58.06
N LYS A 75 -8.54 15.64 57.85
CA LYS A 75 -8.20 16.34 56.61
C LYS A 75 -6.70 16.37 56.30
N TYR A 76 -5.87 16.61 57.31
CA TYR A 76 -4.42 16.58 57.12
C TYR A 76 -3.92 15.17 56.88
N GLN A 77 -4.52 14.19 57.56
CA GLN A 77 -4.19 12.78 57.40
C GLN A 77 -4.56 12.25 56.00
N THR A 78 -5.75 12.58 55.49
CA THR A 78 -6.15 12.21 54.11
C THR A 78 -5.24 12.84 53.07
N ARG A 79 -4.83 14.10 53.28
CA ARG A 79 -3.91 14.78 52.38
C ARG A 79 -2.53 14.14 52.35
N GLU A 80 -2.01 13.74 53.51
CA GLU A 80 -0.71 13.06 53.60
C GLU A 80 -0.77 11.66 52.97
N ALA A 81 -1.84 10.90 53.24
CA ALA A 81 -2.06 9.57 52.65
C ALA A 81 -2.11 9.65 51.11
N GLN A 82 -2.80 10.65 50.56
CA GLN A 82 -2.82 10.90 49.11
C GLN A 82 -1.42 11.15 48.55
N LEU A 83 -0.66 12.05 49.19
CA LEU A 83 0.68 12.40 48.72
C LEU A 83 1.66 11.23 48.79
N LEU A 84 1.47 10.34 49.77
CA LEU A 84 2.28 9.14 49.93
C LEU A 84 1.98 8.09 48.85
N GLU A 85 0.70 7.85 48.54
CA GLU A 85 0.29 6.93 47.46
C GLU A 85 0.67 7.48 46.07
N ASP A 86 0.47 8.78 45.81
CA ASP A 86 0.85 9.42 44.54
C ASP A 86 2.37 9.42 44.30
N ALA A 87 3.17 9.28 45.36
CA ALA A 87 4.63 9.20 45.27
C ALA A 87 5.11 7.82 44.78
N GLU A 88 4.26 6.78 44.80
CA GLU A 88 4.63 5.47 44.26
C GLU A 88 4.75 5.52 42.74
N SER A 89 5.95 5.18 42.24
CA SER A 89 6.17 5.09 40.81
C SER A 89 5.55 3.81 40.26
N GLY A 90 4.98 3.86 39.05
CA GLY A 90 4.50 2.66 38.36
C GLY A 90 5.58 1.57 38.16
N ARG A 91 6.87 1.93 38.27
CA ARG A 91 7.98 0.96 38.29
C ARG A 91 8.06 0.15 39.58
N ASP A 92 7.71 0.73 40.71
CA ASP A 92 7.72 0.07 42.02
C ASP A 92 6.56 -0.92 42.12
N ILE A 93 5.38 -0.54 41.63
CA ILE A 93 4.20 -1.42 41.48
C ILE A 93 4.51 -2.63 40.58
N SER A 94 5.27 -2.39 39.50
CA SER A 94 5.62 -3.41 38.52
C SER A 94 6.83 -4.27 38.92
N ALA A 95 7.49 -3.97 40.05
CA ALA A 95 8.69 -4.70 40.47
C ALA A 95 8.38 -6.15 40.87
N GLY A 96 7.16 -6.46 41.32
CA GLY A 96 6.74 -7.79 41.77
C GLY A 96 6.43 -8.81 40.66
N VAL A 97 6.56 -8.44 39.38
CA VAL A 97 6.13 -9.30 38.27
C VAL A 97 7.03 -10.54 38.15
N GLN A 98 6.41 -11.74 38.26
CA GLN A 98 7.11 -13.02 38.29
C GLN A 98 7.66 -13.48 36.92
N ASN A 99 6.99 -13.13 35.82
CA ASN A 99 7.31 -13.61 34.47
C ASN A 99 8.06 -12.58 33.61
N ARG A 100 9.12 -11.98 34.16
CA ARG A 100 9.90 -10.93 33.46
C ARG A 100 10.48 -11.40 32.11
N LYS A 101 10.85 -12.68 31.99
CA LYS A 101 11.41 -13.24 30.75
C LYS A 101 10.41 -13.20 29.60
N THR A 102 9.18 -13.66 29.83
CA THR A 102 8.10 -13.63 28.82
C THR A 102 7.75 -12.20 28.41
N ILE A 103 7.76 -11.26 29.36
CA ILE A 103 7.52 -9.84 29.06
C ILE A 103 8.65 -9.28 28.19
N SER A 104 9.91 -9.57 28.53
CA SER A 104 11.04 -9.16 27.71
C SER A 104 10.97 -9.76 26.30
N GLU A 105 10.62 -11.04 26.17
CA GLU A 105 10.44 -11.72 24.88
C GLU A 105 9.29 -11.08 24.08
N TYR A 106 8.19 -10.72 24.73
CA TYR A 106 7.07 -10.03 24.11
C TYR A 106 7.48 -8.65 23.56
N TYR A 107 8.16 -7.83 24.36
CA TYR A 107 8.64 -6.53 23.87
C TYR A 107 9.66 -6.68 22.75
N THR A 108 10.56 -7.66 22.85
CA THR A 108 11.57 -7.92 21.81
C THR A 108 10.92 -8.36 20.49
N THR A 109 9.92 -9.25 20.55
CA THR A 109 9.20 -9.69 19.34
C THR A 109 8.40 -8.55 18.72
N PHE A 110 7.82 -7.67 19.54
CA PHE A 110 7.12 -6.48 19.05
C PHE A 110 8.07 -5.47 18.38
N GLU A 111 9.24 -5.21 18.97
CA GLU A 111 10.26 -4.36 18.36
C GLU A 111 10.78 -4.93 17.04
N GLN A 112 11.01 -6.24 16.98
CA GLN A 112 11.41 -6.93 15.75
C GLN A 112 10.32 -6.82 14.68
N LEU A 113 9.06 -7.10 15.03
CA LEU A 113 7.93 -6.97 14.12
C LEU A 113 7.79 -5.54 13.58
N ASN A 114 7.90 -4.54 14.45
CA ASN A 114 7.81 -3.13 14.03
C ASN A 114 8.95 -2.78 13.07
N ARG A 115 10.19 -3.16 13.38
CA ARG A 115 11.34 -2.94 12.51
C ARG A 115 11.17 -3.61 11.15
N ASP A 116 10.70 -4.85 11.13
CA ASP A 116 10.53 -5.63 9.91
C ASP A 116 9.35 -5.11 9.07
N THR A 117 8.28 -4.64 9.72
CA THR A 117 7.14 -3.98 9.06
C THR A 117 7.57 -2.68 8.39
N LEU A 118 8.33 -1.83 9.10
CA LEU A 118 8.86 -0.59 8.53
C LEU A 118 9.80 -0.87 7.36
N ARG A 119 10.65 -1.91 7.47
CA ARG A 119 11.51 -2.34 6.38
C ARG A 119 10.70 -2.82 5.17
N TYR A 120 9.66 -3.62 5.39
CA TYR A 120 8.80 -4.14 4.31
C TYR A 120 8.07 -3.02 3.56
N ILE A 121 7.45 -2.08 4.29
CA ILE A 121 6.78 -0.91 3.69
C ILE A 121 7.78 -0.07 2.88
N ASN A 122 8.98 0.15 3.43
CA ASN A 122 10.00 0.92 2.74
C ASN A 122 10.49 0.21 1.45
N LEU A 123 10.53 -1.12 1.46
CA LEU A 123 10.96 -1.93 0.32
C LEU A 123 9.99 -1.86 -0.87
N LEU A 124 8.68 -1.70 -0.60
CA LEU A 124 7.64 -1.71 -1.63
C LEU A 124 7.63 -0.51 -2.57
N LYS A 125 8.00 0.69 -2.07
CA LYS A 125 7.87 1.93 -2.86
C LYS A 125 9.16 2.73 -2.99
N ARG A 126 9.95 2.83 -1.92
CA ARG A 126 11.15 3.69 -1.91
C ARG A 126 12.38 2.96 -2.44
N LEU A 127 12.46 1.66 -2.15
CA LEU A 127 13.53 0.79 -2.59
C LEU A 127 13.05 -0.21 -3.65
N SER A 128 11.90 0.04 -4.28
CA SER A 128 11.43 -0.78 -5.38
C SER A 128 12.35 -0.63 -6.58
N VAL A 129 12.50 -1.72 -7.33
CA VAL A 129 13.23 -1.76 -8.58
C VAL A 129 12.26 -2.24 -9.64
N ASP A 130 12.01 -1.38 -10.62
CA ASP A 130 11.08 -1.66 -11.69
C ASP A 130 11.80 -2.23 -12.92
N LEU A 131 11.01 -2.71 -13.88
CA LEU A 131 11.51 -3.24 -15.16
C LEU A 131 12.06 -2.13 -16.05
N ALA A 132 12.96 -2.51 -16.97
CA ALA A 132 13.38 -1.62 -18.05
C ALA A 132 12.20 -1.34 -18.99
N LYS A 133 11.79 -0.07 -19.08
CA LYS A 133 10.66 0.39 -19.91
C LYS A 133 11.05 0.44 -21.41
N GLN A 134 11.12 -0.71 -22.08
CA GLN A 134 11.25 -0.79 -23.54
C GLN A 134 9.87 -0.64 -24.19
N VAL A 135 9.62 0.50 -24.85
CA VAL A 135 8.31 0.82 -25.46
C VAL A 135 8.35 0.53 -26.97
N GLU A 136 7.44 -0.31 -27.43
CA GLU A 136 7.16 -0.58 -28.84
C GLU A 136 5.65 -0.55 -29.02
N VAL A 137 5.13 0.35 -29.85
CA VAL A 137 3.69 0.52 -30.08
C VAL A 137 3.36 0.03 -31.49
N SER A 138 2.40 -0.89 -31.59
CA SER A 138 1.98 -1.47 -32.86
C SER A 138 0.98 -0.59 -33.63
N ASP A 139 0.27 0.29 -32.93
CA ASP A 139 -0.75 1.16 -33.54
C ASP A 139 -0.09 2.35 -34.24
N PRO A 140 -0.23 2.47 -35.58
CA PRO A 140 0.36 3.58 -36.34
C PRO A 140 -0.28 4.94 -36.06
N LEU A 141 -1.45 4.99 -35.41
CA LEU A 141 -2.15 6.25 -35.09
C LEU A 141 -1.57 6.94 -33.84
N VAL A 142 -0.83 6.21 -33.00
CA VAL A 142 -0.27 6.73 -31.75
C VAL A 142 1.07 7.40 -32.05
N THR A 143 1.07 8.73 -32.09
CA THR A 143 2.28 9.55 -32.31
C THR A 143 2.94 10.02 -31.02
N GLU A 144 2.19 10.11 -29.93
CA GLU A 144 2.68 10.45 -28.59
C GLU A 144 2.32 9.32 -27.62
N TYR A 145 3.28 8.91 -26.79
CA TYR A 145 3.11 7.83 -25.83
C TYR A 145 3.51 8.26 -24.43
N GLU A 146 2.57 8.14 -23.48
CA GLU A 146 2.84 8.33 -22.06
C GLU A 146 3.62 7.14 -21.52
N VAL A 147 4.89 7.37 -21.16
CA VAL A 147 5.83 6.34 -20.69
C VAL A 147 5.36 5.61 -19.41
N ASP A 148 4.45 6.22 -18.66
CA ASP A 148 3.89 5.63 -17.43
C ASP A 148 2.73 4.66 -17.69
N ASN A 149 2.10 4.71 -18.86
CA ASN A 149 1.08 3.72 -19.27
C ASN A 149 1.69 2.42 -19.82
N TRP A 150 3.02 2.30 -19.78
CA TRP A 150 3.72 1.10 -20.20
C TRP A 150 3.51 -0.04 -19.19
N GLY A 151 3.07 -1.18 -19.69
CA GLY A 151 2.93 -2.42 -18.93
C GLY A 151 3.78 -3.55 -19.52
N PRO A 152 4.21 -4.51 -18.70
CA PRO A 152 4.86 -5.73 -19.19
C PRO A 152 3.89 -6.58 -20.01
N SER A 153 4.44 -7.48 -20.85
CA SER A 153 3.63 -8.49 -21.54
C SER A 153 2.86 -9.36 -20.53
N GLU A 154 1.62 -9.72 -20.84
CA GLU A 154 0.77 -10.59 -19.99
C GLU A 154 1.49 -11.88 -19.56
N LYS A 155 2.29 -12.48 -20.45
CA LYS A 155 3.07 -13.68 -20.15
C LYS A 155 4.14 -13.43 -19.08
N LEU A 156 4.80 -12.27 -19.13
CA LEU A 156 5.79 -11.89 -18.13
C LEU A 156 5.11 -11.52 -16.81
N GLN A 157 3.99 -10.80 -16.87
CA GLN A 157 3.20 -10.45 -15.69
C GLN A 157 2.73 -11.71 -14.94
N GLY A 158 2.20 -12.71 -15.66
CA GLY A 158 1.78 -13.97 -15.04
C GLY A 158 2.90 -14.77 -14.37
N ILE A 159 4.16 -14.61 -14.82
CA ILE A 159 5.33 -15.21 -14.15
C ILE A 159 5.74 -14.36 -12.93
N LEU A 160 5.68 -13.04 -13.03
CA LEU A 160 6.02 -12.13 -11.93
C LEU A 160 5.02 -12.22 -10.77
N GLU A 161 3.72 -12.32 -11.05
CA GLU A 161 2.68 -12.48 -10.03
C GLU A 161 2.83 -13.79 -9.24
N GLN A 162 3.40 -14.82 -9.85
CA GLN A 162 3.73 -16.08 -9.16
C GLN A 162 4.80 -15.89 -8.08
N TYR A 163 5.65 -14.86 -8.10
CA TYR A 163 6.59 -14.61 -6.99
C TYR A 163 5.87 -14.21 -5.70
N CYS A 164 4.67 -13.64 -5.80
CA CYS A 164 3.88 -13.22 -4.64
C CYS A 164 2.87 -14.27 -4.18
N ALA A 165 2.77 -15.42 -4.87
CA ALA A 165 1.87 -16.48 -4.48
C ALA A 165 2.39 -17.21 -3.23
N PRO A 166 1.50 -17.63 -2.30
CA PRO A 166 1.92 -18.17 -1.00
C PRO A 166 2.60 -19.55 -1.08
N GLU A 167 2.29 -20.34 -2.10
CA GLU A 167 2.69 -21.76 -2.20
C GLU A 167 3.83 -22.01 -3.21
N THR A 168 4.36 -20.97 -3.84
CA THR A 168 5.33 -21.09 -4.93
C THR A 168 6.77 -21.04 -4.44
N ASP A 169 7.57 -22.04 -4.85
CA ASP A 169 9.03 -22.01 -4.64
C ASP A 169 9.68 -21.00 -5.60
N ILE A 170 10.42 -20.05 -5.03
CA ILE A 170 11.17 -19.00 -5.72
C ILE A 170 12.08 -19.60 -6.81
N ARG A 171 12.70 -20.75 -6.55
CA ARG A 171 13.62 -21.40 -7.50
C ARG A 171 12.92 -21.91 -8.74
N GLY A 172 11.67 -22.38 -8.59
CA GLY A 172 10.85 -22.83 -9.71
C GLY A 172 10.50 -21.66 -10.62
N VAL A 173 10.13 -20.52 -10.04
CA VAL A 173 9.80 -19.33 -10.82
C VAL A 173 11.04 -18.71 -11.49
N ASP A 174 12.21 -18.73 -10.83
CA ASP A 174 13.48 -18.31 -11.42
C ASP A 174 13.82 -19.11 -12.70
N ALA A 175 13.54 -20.42 -12.69
CA ALA A 175 13.74 -21.26 -13.87
C ALA A 175 12.77 -20.90 -15.00
N GLN A 176 11.52 -20.58 -14.68
CA GLN A 176 10.54 -20.10 -15.66
C GLN A 176 10.97 -18.77 -16.28
N ILE A 177 11.48 -17.83 -15.48
CA ILE A 177 12.02 -16.56 -16.00
C ILE A 177 13.18 -16.80 -16.97
N LYS A 178 14.13 -17.66 -16.61
CA LYS A 178 15.28 -17.97 -17.50
C LYS A 178 14.82 -18.56 -18.83
N ASN A 179 13.90 -19.52 -18.77
CA ASN A 179 13.32 -20.12 -19.97
C ASN A 179 12.59 -19.08 -20.83
N TYR A 180 11.81 -18.18 -20.21
CA TYR A 180 11.13 -17.10 -20.91
C TYR A 180 12.12 -16.14 -21.59
N LEU A 181 13.17 -15.73 -20.89
CA LEU A 181 14.22 -14.86 -21.46
C LEU A 181 14.92 -15.52 -22.64
N ASP A 182 15.23 -16.81 -22.56
CA ASP A 182 15.88 -17.54 -23.65
C ASP A 182 14.95 -17.73 -24.85
N GLN A 183 13.65 -17.98 -24.63
CA GLN A 183 12.66 -17.98 -25.70
C GLN A 183 12.59 -16.64 -26.43
N ILE A 184 12.60 -15.51 -25.71
CA ILE A 184 12.59 -14.17 -26.31
C ILE A 184 13.86 -13.91 -27.12
N LYS A 185 15.04 -14.28 -26.60
CA LYS A 185 16.31 -14.16 -27.35
C LYS A 185 16.28 -14.97 -28.64
N MET A 186 15.83 -16.23 -28.58
CA MET A 186 15.73 -17.09 -29.76
C MET A 186 14.73 -16.54 -30.78
N ALA A 187 13.56 -16.10 -30.34
CA ALA A 187 12.55 -15.53 -31.22
C ALA A 187 13.06 -14.25 -31.92
N ARG A 188 13.62 -13.30 -31.15
CA ARG A 188 14.20 -12.06 -31.71
C ARG A 188 15.34 -12.36 -32.68
N ALA A 189 16.23 -13.29 -32.36
CA ALA A 189 17.32 -13.68 -33.24
C ALA A 189 16.81 -14.32 -34.55
N LYS A 190 15.82 -15.23 -34.47
CA LYS A 190 15.22 -15.88 -35.64
C LYS A 190 14.61 -14.86 -36.58
N PHE A 191 13.72 -13.99 -36.09
CA PHE A 191 13.06 -12.97 -36.92
C PHE A 191 14.04 -11.92 -37.44
N GLY A 192 15.04 -11.54 -36.64
CA GLY A 192 16.08 -10.60 -37.05
C GLY A 192 16.95 -11.13 -38.20
N LEU A 193 17.33 -12.41 -38.13
CA LEU A 193 18.10 -13.07 -39.19
C LEU A 193 17.27 -13.25 -40.47
N GLU A 194 16.03 -13.71 -40.33
CA GLU A 194 15.12 -13.89 -41.47
C GLU A 194 14.85 -12.56 -42.19
N ASN A 195 14.58 -11.50 -41.43
CA ASN A 195 14.34 -10.17 -42.02
C ASN A 195 15.60 -9.64 -42.72
N LYS A 196 16.78 -9.77 -42.10
CA LYS A 196 18.02 -9.25 -42.68
C LYS A 196 18.46 -9.99 -43.94
N TYR A 197 18.33 -11.32 -43.99
CA TYR A 197 18.86 -12.12 -45.10
C TYR A 197 17.78 -12.45 -46.13
N SER A 198 16.66 -13.03 -45.71
CA SER A 198 15.61 -13.50 -46.64
C SER A 198 14.81 -12.32 -47.23
N LEU A 199 14.29 -11.43 -46.38
CA LEU A 199 13.46 -10.31 -46.89
C LEU A 199 14.29 -9.30 -47.67
N LYS A 200 15.51 -8.98 -47.22
CA LYS A 200 16.38 -8.06 -47.96
C LYS A 200 16.77 -8.59 -49.34
N GLU A 201 17.09 -9.87 -49.45
CA GLU A 201 17.43 -10.50 -50.73
C GLU A 201 16.22 -10.48 -51.68
N LYS A 202 15.05 -10.91 -51.21
CA LYS A 202 13.80 -10.86 -51.97
C LYS A 202 13.44 -9.44 -52.41
N LEU A 203 13.54 -8.46 -51.51
CA LEU A 203 13.30 -7.05 -51.82
C LEU A 203 14.28 -6.55 -52.90
N SER A 204 15.55 -6.94 -52.81
CA SER A 204 16.55 -6.55 -53.81
C SER A 204 16.28 -7.17 -55.18
N SER A 205 15.83 -8.43 -55.24
CA SER A 205 15.42 -9.08 -56.49
C SER A 205 14.20 -8.39 -57.08
N LEU A 206 13.17 -8.18 -56.26
CA LEU A 206 11.95 -7.50 -56.68
C LEU A 206 12.21 -6.07 -57.15
N THR A 207 13.12 -5.35 -56.50
CA THR A 207 13.51 -4.00 -56.92
C THR A 207 14.22 -4.02 -58.28
N LYS A 208 15.05 -5.04 -58.56
CA LYS A 208 15.68 -5.20 -59.87
C LYS A 208 14.66 -5.52 -60.94
N GLU A 209 13.74 -6.44 -60.66
CA GLU A 209 12.64 -6.79 -61.57
C GLU A 209 11.74 -5.59 -61.83
N LEU A 210 11.31 -4.86 -60.79
CA LEU A 210 10.50 -3.65 -60.93
C LEU A 210 11.19 -2.59 -61.77
N ASN A 211 12.50 -2.38 -61.58
CA ASN A 211 13.27 -1.46 -62.41
C ASN A 211 13.42 -1.94 -63.85
N HIS A 212 13.47 -3.25 -64.08
CA HIS A 212 13.47 -3.82 -65.43
C HIS A 212 12.13 -3.59 -66.11
N TRP A 213 11.01 -3.93 -65.44
CA TRP A 213 9.66 -3.66 -65.93
C TRP A 213 9.42 -2.17 -66.18
N ARG A 214 9.93 -1.30 -65.31
CA ARG A 214 9.87 0.16 -65.51
C ARG A 214 10.59 0.57 -66.78
N LYS A 215 11.81 0.08 -67.02
CA LYS A 215 12.54 0.37 -68.27
C LYS A 215 11.82 -0.15 -69.50
N GLU A 216 11.27 -1.36 -69.45
CA GLU A 216 10.49 -1.90 -70.56
C GLU A 216 9.23 -1.07 -70.83
N TRP A 217 8.59 -0.58 -69.77
CA TRP A 217 7.44 0.30 -69.89
C TRP A 217 7.83 1.67 -70.46
N ASP A 218 8.93 2.27 -69.98
CA ASP A 218 9.50 3.52 -70.51
C ASP A 218 9.93 3.34 -71.99
N ASP A 219 10.46 2.17 -72.37
CA ASP A 219 10.85 1.84 -73.75
C ASP A 219 9.61 1.69 -74.66
N ILE A 220 8.52 1.09 -74.14
CA ILE A 220 7.23 1.03 -74.84
C ILE A 220 6.62 2.43 -74.94
N GLU A 221 6.68 3.24 -73.90
CA GLU A 221 6.21 4.63 -73.90
C GLU A 221 6.98 5.45 -74.93
N MET A 222 8.31 5.32 -74.98
CA MET A 222 9.15 5.97 -76.01
C MET A 222 8.82 5.45 -77.42
N LEU A 223 8.47 4.18 -77.59
CA LEU A 223 8.01 3.64 -78.87
C LEU A 223 6.61 4.16 -79.27
N MET A 224 5.73 4.40 -78.30
CA MET A 224 4.34 4.81 -78.54
C MET A 224 4.18 6.33 -78.66
N PHE A 225 4.98 7.10 -77.93
CA PHE A 225 4.84 8.55 -77.73
C PHE A 225 6.14 9.34 -77.92
N GLY A 226 7.27 8.69 -78.21
CA GLY A 226 8.54 9.36 -78.48
C GLY A 226 8.53 10.16 -79.78
N ASP A 227 9.36 11.20 -79.80
CA ASP A 227 9.36 12.44 -80.61
C ASP A 227 9.57 12.29 -82.14
N ASP A 228 9.21 11.17 -82.77
CA ASP A 228 9.43 10.93 -84.20
C ASP A 228 8.13 10.57 -84.93
N ALA A 229 7.79 11.33 -85.98
CA ALA A 229 6.62 11.11 -86.86
C ALA A 229 6.64 9.74 -87.57
N HIS A 230 7.74 8.98 -87.44
CA HIS A 230 7.90 7.62 -87.94
C HIS A 230 7.76 6.52 -86.87
N SER A 231 7.48 6.86 -85.60
CA SER A 231 7.41 5.89 -84.51
C SER A 231 6.26 4.88 -84.65
N MET A 232 5.05 5.35 -85.00
CA MET A 232 3.92 4.46 -85.32
C MET A 232 4.21 3.55 -86.52
N LYS A 233 4.99 4.01 -87.50
CA LYS A 233 5.34 3.23 -88.70
C LYS A 233 6.34 2.10 -88.37
N LYS A 234 7.31 2.37 -87.49
CA LYS A 234 8.24 1.35 -86.94
C LYS A 234 7.54 0.38 -85.98
N MET A 235 6.53 0.85 -85.25
CA MET A 235 5.70 0.03 -84.38
C MET A 235 4.89 -1.00 -85.19
N ILE A 236 4.23 -0.59 -86.27
CA ILE A 236 3.51 -1.52 -87.16
C ILE A 236 4.47 -2.56 -87.75
N GLN A 237 5.67 -2.16 -88.18
CA GLN A 237 6.68 -3.11 -88.66
C GLN A 237 7.18 -4.09 -87.59
N LYS A 238 7.35 -3.64 -86.33
CA LYS A 238 7.71 -4.53 -85.21
C LYS A 238 6.57 -5.47 -84.85
N ILE A 239 5.33 -5.00 -84.87
CA ILE A 239 4.13 -5.83 -84.67
C ILE A 239 4.00 -6.87 -85.79
N ASP A 240 4.23 -6.50 -87.05
CA ASP A 240 4.25 -7.44 -88.18
C ASP A 240 5.37 -8.49 -88.02
N SER A 241 6.54 -8.10 -87.51
CA SER A 241 7.64 -9.04 -87.24
C SER A 241 7.39 -9.99 -86.05
N LEU A 242 6.65 -9.51 -85.04
CA LEU A 242 6.20 -10.32 -83.90
C LEU A 242 5.07 -11.26 -84.31
N LYS A 243 4.14 -10.78 -85.15
CA LYS A 243 3.09 -11.60 -85.75
C LYS A 243 3.68 -12.69 -86.64
N SER A 244 4.70 -12.37 -87.45
CA SER A 244 5.40 -13.38 -88.27
C SER A 244 6.17 -14.39 -87.43
N LYS A 245 6.69 -14.01 -86.25
CA LYS A 245 7.34 -14.94 -85.30
C LYS A 245 6.34 -15.84 -84.59
N ILE A 246 5.16 -15.32 -84.26
CA ILE A 246 4.05 -16.10 -83.67
C ILE A 246 3.47 -17.06 -84.71
N GLU A 247 3.29 -16.62 -85.96
CA GLU A 247 2.84 -17.49 -87.06
C GLU A 247 3.87 -18.58 -87.39
N TYR A 248 5.18 -18.29 -87.30
CA TYR A 248 6.24 -19.30 -87.41
C TYR A 248 6.26 -20.30 -86.24
N SER A 249 5.91 -19.88 -85.01
CA SER A 249 5.86 -20.79 -83.86
C SER A 249 4.57 -21.62 -83.78
N SER A 250 3.51 -21.22 -84.48
CA SER A 250 2.28 -22.01 -84.64
C SER A 250 2.33 -23.05 -85.78
N GLY A 251 3.45 -23.12 -86.52
CA GLY A 251 3.64 -24.03 -87.66
C GLY A 251 4.51 -25.27 -87.39
N SER A 252 5.01 -25.48 -86.16
CA SER A 252 5.86 -26.61 -85.82
C SER A 252 5.38 -27.34 -84.56
N ASN A 253 4.35 -28.18 -84.72
CA ASN A 253 4.08 -29.29 -83.81
C ASN A 253 4.06 -30.59 -84.63
N PRO A 254 5.03 -31.49 -84.48
CA PRO A 254 4.73 -32.90 -84.36
C PRO A 254 4.44 -33.23 -82.90
N VAL A 255 3.32 -33.92 -82.73
CA VAL A 255 2.88 -34.65 -81.55
C VAL A 255 3.89 -35.77 -81.26
N ASP A 256 4.35 -35.88 -80.02
CA ASP A 256 4.84 -37.10 -79.34
C ASP A 256 4.75 -36.79 -77.82
N ALA A 257 3.73 -37.21 -77.08
CA ALA A 257 3.48 -38.55 -76.54
C ALA A 257 4.53 -39.01 -75.49
N GLU A 258 4.02 -39.17 -74.26
CA GLU A 258 4.52 -39.98 -73.13
C GLU A 258 5.60 -39.40 -72.20
N GLY A 259 5.21 -39.26 -70.93
CA GLY A 259 6.09 -38.92 -69.81
C GLY A 259 5.33 -38.65 -68.52
N ASP A 260 4.43 -39.55 -68.12
CA ASP A 260 3.87 -39.60 -66.76
C ASP A 260 4.99 -39.71 -65.73
N ILE A 261 5.06 -38.78 -64.79
CA ILE A 261 5.67 -39.01 -63.48
C ILE A 261 4.66 -38.55 -62.43
N LEU A 262 3.96 -39.54 -61.87
CA LEU A 262 3.19 -39.44 -60.65
C LEU A 262 4.13 -39.12 -59.48
N LEU A 263 3.76 -38.09 -58.72
CA LEU A 263 4.22 -37.83 -57.37
C LEU A 263 3.42 -38.70 -56.40
N GLU A 264 4.11 -39.58 -55.66
CA GLU A 264 3.82 -39.82 -54.24
C GLU A 264 4.87 -39.08 -53.40
#